data_AF-A0A2E4FZD9-F1
#
_entry.id   AF-A0A2E4FZD9-F1
#
_cell.length_a   1.000
_cell.length_b   1.000
_cell.length_c   1.000
_cell.angle_alpha   90.00
_cell.angle_beta   90.00
_cell.angle_gamma   90.00
#
_symmetry.space_group_name_H-M   'P 1'
#
loop_
_entity.id
_entity.type
_entity.pdbx_description
1 polymer ?
#
loop_
_entity_poly.entity_id
_entity_poly.type
_entity_poly.pdbx_seq_one_letter_code
_entity_poly.pdbx_strand_id
1 'polypeptide(L)'
;MSKSKLLNLALILTSFIGYLEWGEDQSTFLIMAEFDIIKGLFTDISSVAHPFTLIPLFGQCLLMITLFQKRVSKFLTYFGMTSLFLLLGLMLFIGLINFNIKILSSTLPFIITMVLIFLNFRKRK
;
A
#
# COMPACT_ATOMS: atom_id res chain seq x y z
N MET A 1 -9.71 8.14 18.63
CA MET A 1 -9.40 8.28 17.19
C MET A 1 -10.67 8.01 16.37
N SER A 2 -10.97 8.75 15.30
CA SER A 2 -12.22 8.51 14.54
C SER A 2 -12.14 7.19 13.73
N LYS A 3 -13.28 6.55 13.46
CA LYS A 3 -13.34 5.28 12.69
C LYS A 3 -12.56 5.34 11.36
N SER A 4 -12.66 6.45 10.63
CA SER A 4 -11.92 6.63 9.37
C SER A 4 -10.40 6.72 9.57
N LYS A 5 -9.93 7.35 10.64
CA LYS A 5 -8.50 7.40 10.94
C LYS A 5 -7.96 6.02 11.28
N LEU A 6 -8.73 5.23 12.02
CA LEU A 6 -8.36 3.85 12.35
C LEU A 6 -8.30 2.96 11.11
N LEU A 7 -9.24 3.11 10.18
CA LEU A 7 -9.21 2.41 8.90
C LEU A 7 -8.02 2.84 8.03
N ASN A 8 -7.70 4.13 7.94
CA ASN A 8 -6.53 4.59 7.17
C ASN A 8 -5.22 4.12 7.82
N LEU A 9 -5.13 4.10 9.15
CA LEU A 9 -3.98 3.53 9.85
C LEU A 9 -3.84 2.04 9.55
N ALA A 10 -4.94 1.28 9.64
CA ALA A 10 -4.94 -0.13 9.27
C ALA A 10 -4.53 -0.34 7.81
N LEU A 11 -4.94 0.54 6.89
CA LEU A 11 -4.57 0.46 5.47
C LEU A 11 -3.06 0.61 5.27
N ILE A 12 -2.43 1.54 5.99
CA ILE A 12 -0.96 1.73 5.98
C ILE A 12 -0.25 0.51 6.59
N LEU A 13 -0.71 0.04 7.75
CA LEU A 13 -0.07 -1.10 8.41
C LEU A 13 -0.19 -2.39 7.59
N THR A 14 -1.35 -2.60 6.96
CA THR A 14 -1.56 -3.76 6.11
C THR A 14 -0.86 -3.66 4.76
N SER A 15 -0.54 -2.45 4.25
CA SER A 15 0.29 -2.33 3.05
C SER A 15 1.74 -2.74 3.30
N PHE A 16 2.30 -2.43 4.48
CA PHE A 16 3.69 -2.75 4.81
C PHE A 16 4.02 -4.25 4.79
N ILE A 17 3.05 -5.08 5.16
CA ILE A 17 3.23 -6.54 5.18
C ILE A 17 3.04 -7.19 3.80
N GLY A 18 2.69 -6.42 2.76
CA GLY A 18 2.52 -6.94 1.41
C GLY A 18 3.81 -7.57 0.89
N TYR A 19 3.76 -8.86 0.57
CA TYR A 19 4.91 -9.59 0.06
C TYR A 19 4.99 -9.44 -1.46
N LEU A 20 6.14 -8.97 -1.91
CA LEU A 20 6.48 -8.74 -3.31
C LEU A 20 7.43 -9.85 -3.77
N GLU A 21 7.19 -10.41 -4.94
CA GLU A 21 8.00 -11.46 -5.54
C GLU A 21 8.08 -11.21 -7.04
N TRP A 22 9.30 -11.25 -7.59
CA TRP A 22 9.56 -11.09 -9.02
C TRP A 22 10.82 -11.85 -9.41
N GLY A 23 10.94 -12.24 -10.69
CA GLY A 23 12.03 -13.13 -11.12
C GLY A 23 11.95 -14.50 -10.42
N GLU A 24 13.06 -15.25 -10.45
CA GLU A 24 13.10 -16.60 -9.86
C GLU A 24 13.37 -16.57 -8.35
N ASP A 25 14.25 -15.68 -7.87
CA ASP A 25 14.73 -15.68 -6.47
C ASP A 25 14.67 -14.31 -5.78
N GLN A 26 13.97 -13.32 -6.36
CA GLN A 26 13.84 -11.99 -5.75
C GLN A 26 12.50 -11.84 -5.05
N SER A 27 12.56 -11.59 -3.74
CA SER A 27 11.37 -11.29 -2.96
C SER A 27 11.69 -10.37 -1.80
N THR A 28 10.70 -9.59 -1.39
CA THR A 28 10.83 -8.67 -0.26
C THR A 28 9.46 -8.24 0.24
N PHE A 29 9.40 -7.65 1.44
CA PHE A 29 8.18 -6.98 1.91
C PHE A 29 8.16 -5.54 1.41
N LEU A 30 6.95 -4.99 1.21
CA LEU A 30 6.80 -3.62 0.73
C LEU A 30 7.56 -2.60 1.60
N ILE A 31 7.52 -2.77 2.93
CA ILE A 31 8.27 -1.90 3.86
C ILE A 31 9.79 -1.94 3.64
N MET A 32 10.35 -3.09 3.29
CA MET A 32 11.78 -3.25 3.01
C MET A 32 12.13 -2.59 1.68
N ALA A 33 11.32 -2.84 0.63
CA ALA A 33 11.48 -2.19 -0.65
C ALA A 33 11.43 -0.66 -0.53
N GLU A 34 10.48 -0.12 0.23
CA GLU A 34 10.35 1.31 0.48
C GLU A 34 11.56 1.88 1.24
N PHE A 35 12.10 1.14 2.21
CA PHE A 35 13.29 1.56 2.94
C PHE A 35 14.54 1.62 2.05
N ASP A 36 14.71 0.62 1.18
CA ASP A 36 15.80 0.60 0.20
C ASP A 36 15.67 1.77 -0.78
N ILE A 37 14.44 2.14 -1.14
CA ILE A 37 14.18 3.31 -1.99
C ILE A 37 14.54 4.61 -1.31
N ILE A 38 14.08 4.79 -0.07
CA ILE A 38 14.38 5.98 0.70
C ILE A 38 15.90 6.14 0.85
N LYS A 39 16.64 5.06 1.13
CA LYS A 39 18.12 5.08 1.14
C LYS A 39 18.70 5.46 -0.22
N GLY A 40 18.22 4.81 -1.27
CA GLY A 40 18.66 5.01 -2.64
C GLY A 40 18.50 6.45 -3.13
N LEU A 41 17.41 7.13 -2.73
CA LEU A 41 17.19 8.54 -3.05
C LEU A 41 18.30 9.48 -2.53
N PHE A 42 19.05 9.08 -1.49
CA PHE A 42 20.16 9.87 -0.95
C PHE A 42 21.54 9.45 -1.50
N THR A 43 21.65 8.30 -2.17
CA THR A 43 22.93 7.77 -2.67
C THR A 43 23.01 7.75 -4.19
N ASP A 44 21.99 7.21 -4.85
CA ASP A 44 21.92 7.06 -6.30
C ASP A 44 20.45 6.98 -6.76
N ILE A 45 19.90 8.13 -7.15
CA ILE A 45 18.50 8.26 -7.56
C ILE A 45 18.22 7.48 -8.86
N SER A 46 19.23 7.31 -9.72
CA SER A 46 19.05 6.74 -11.07
C SER A 46 18.75 5.24 -11.05
N SER A 47 19.30 4.51 -10.08
CA SER A 47 19.13 3.06 -9.93
C SER A 47 17.84 2.68 -9.18
N VAL A 48 17.16 3.65 -8.56
CA VAL A 48 16.10 3.39 -7.57
C VAL A 48 14.74 4.01 -7.93
N ALA A 49 14.71 4.84 -8.97
CA ALA A 49 13.50 5.48 -9.47
C ALA A 49 12.62 4.55 -10.33
N HIS A 50 12.06 3.49 -9.72
CA HIS A 50 11.07 2.65 -10.39
C HIS A 50 9.63 3.16 -10.10
N PRO A 51 8.76 3.36 -11.12
CA PRO A 51 7.39 3.85 -10.91
C PRO A 51 6.57 2.99 -9.95
N PHE A 52 6.66 1.66 -10.07
CA PHE A 52 5.93 0.71 -9.20
C PHE A 52 6.33 0.76 -7.73
N THR A 53 7.35 1.54 -7.35
CA THR A 53 7.77 1.65 -5.96
C THR A 53 7.68 3.08 -5.43
N LEU A 54 7.99 4.08 -6.25
CA LEU A 54 7.76 5.50 -5.91
C LEU A 54 6.27 5.85 -5.76
N ILE A 55 5.41 5.31 -6.62
CA ILE A 55 3.97 5.61 -6.58
C ILE A 55 3.31 5.06 -5.29
N PRO A 56 3.55 3.80 -4.87
CA PRO A 56 3.11 3.30 -3.57
C PRO A 56 3.64 4.12 -2.39
N LEU A 57 4.94 4.45 -2.38
CA LEU A 57 5.56 5.24 -1.32
C LEU A 57 4.87 6.61 -1.17
N PHE A 58 4.67 7.31 -2.28
CA PHE A 58 3.94 8.58 -2.29
C PHE A 58 2.50 8.40 -1.78
N GLY A 59 1.84 7.30 -2.18
CA GLY A 59 0.52 6.92 -1.67
C GLY A 59 0.46 6.77 -0.17
N GLN A 60 1.44 6.10 0.43
CA GLN A 60 1.54 5.97 1.88
C GLN A 60 1.74 7.33 2.56
N CYS A 61 2.59 8.21 2.00
CA CYS A 61 2.74 9.57 2.51
C CYS A 61 1.40 10.33 2.52
N LEU A 62 0.60 10.24 1.44
CA LEU A 62 -0.74 10.82 1.40
C LEU A 62 -1.65 10.27 2.49
N LEU A 63 -1.65 8.95 2.70
CA LEU A 63 -2.44 8.30 3.76
C LEU A 63 -1.97 8.74 5.15
N MET A 64 -0.67 8.86 5.40
CA MET A 64 -0.13 9.36 6.66
C MET A 64 -0.59 10.80 6.94
N ILE A 65 -0.58 11.68 5.93
CA ILE A 65 -1.11 13.05 6.05
C ILE A 65 -2.58 13.03 6.52
N THR A 66 -3.39 12.10 6.01
CA THR A 66 -4.82 12.02 6.42
C THR A 66 -5.02 11.73 7.91
N LEU A 67 -4.07 11.08 8.59
CA LEU A 67 -4.18 10.75 10.02
C LEU A 67 -4.13 12.01 10.90
N PHE A 68 -3.43 13.04 10.45
CA PHE A 68 -3.27 14.32 11.17
C PHE A 68 -4.38 15.33 10.86
N GLN A 69 -5.19 15.10 9.82
CA GLN A 69 -6.32 15.99 9.49
C GLN A 69 -7.43 15.92 10.56
N LYS A 70 -8.05 17.06 10.90
CA LYS A 70 -9.23 17.10 11.80
C LYS A 70 -10.37 16.22 11.26
N ARG A 71 -10.63 16.31 9.96
CA ARG A 71 -11.54 15.45 9.20
C ARG A 71 -10.75 14.73 8.10
N VAL A 72 -10.81 13.39 8.08
CA VAL A 72 -10.13 12.57 7.07
C VAL A 72 -10.65 12.92 5.68
N SER A 73 -9.76 13.35 4.79
CA SER A 73 -10.11 13.65 3.40
C SER A 73 -10.37 12.37 2.61
N LYS A 74 -11.57 12.26 2.01
CA LYS A 74 -11.93 11.15 1.12
C LYS A 74 -11.01 11.12 -0.12
N PHE A 75 -10.68 12.29 -0.66
CA PHE A 75 -9.84 12.41 -1.86
C PHE A 75 -8.43 11.88 -1.62
N LEU A 76 -7.73 12.34 -0.58
CA LEU A 76 -6.39 11.84 -0.24
C LEU A 76 -6.41 10.34 0.07
N THR A 77 -7.45 9.88 0.77
CA THR A 77 -7.60 8.46 1.08
C THR A 77 -7.73 7.63 -0.20
N TYR A 78 -8.58 8.05 -1.16
CA TYR A 78 -8.73 7.33 -2.41
C TYR A 78 -7.46 7.34 -3.26
N PHE A 79 -6.78 8.49 -3.39
CA PHE A 79 -5.53 8.56 -4.14
C PHE A 79 -4.45 7.65 -3.56
N GLY A 80 -4.19 7.74 -2.26
CA GLY A 80 -3.18 6.89 -1.61
C GLY A 80 -3.55 5.40 -1.59
N MET A 81 -4.85 5.09 -1.46
CA MET A 81 -5.34 3.71 -1.52
C MET A 81 -5.22 3.12 -2.94
N THR A 82 -5.56 3.89 -3.97
CA THR A 82 -5.48 3.44 -5.37
C THR A 82 -4.03 3.23 -5.81
N SER A 83 -3.10 4.09 -5.41
CA SER A 83 -1.68 3.91 -5.74
C SER A 83 -1.10 2.65 -5.12
N LEU A 84 -1.47 2.32 -3.87
CA LEU A 84 -1.07 1.08 -3.22
C LEU A 84 -1.77 -0.15 -3.82
N PHE A 85 -3.05 -0.02 -4.16
CA PHE A 85 -3.81 -1.09 -4.79
C PHE A 85 -3.26 -1.46 -6.17
N LEU A 86 -2.69 -0.50 -6.90
CA LEU A 86 -2.08 -0.79 -8.20
C LEU A 86 -0.92 -1.80 -8.07
N LEU A 87 -0.11 -1.68 -7.02
CA LEU A 87 0.95 -2.66 -6.73
C LEU A 87 0.40 -3.92 -6.06
N LEU A 88 -0.29 -3.79 -4.92
CA LEU A 88 -0.71 -4.95 -4.12
C LEU A 88 -1.84 -5.76 -4.78
N GLY A 89 -2.67 -5.12 -5.60
CA GLY A 89 -3.66 -5.79 -6.43
C GLY A 89 -3.02 -6.60 -7.57
N LEU A 90 -1.95 -6.08 -8.18
CA LEU A 90 -1.14 -6.85 -9.13
C LEU A 90 -0.48 -8.04 -8.44
N MET A 91 0.09 -7.85 -7.25
CA MET A 91 0.67 -8.95 -6.48
C MET A 91 -0.38 -10.00 -6.12
N LEU A 92 -1.56 -9.60 -5.65
CA LEU A 92 -2.67 -10.52 -5.40
C LEU A 92 -2.99 -11.34 -6.66
N PHE A 93 -3.07 -10.68 -7.82
CA PHE A 93 -3.34 -11.35 -9.11
C PHE A 93 -2.24 -12.38 -9.46
N ILE A 94 -0.97 -12.04 -9.31
CA ILE A 94 0.16 -12.95 -9.50
C ILE A 94 0.07 -14.12 -8.51
N GLY A 95 -0.23 -13.84 -7.24
CA GLY A 95 -0.42 -14.86 -6.21
C GLY A 95 -1.54 -15.84 -6.53
N LEU A 96 -2.62 -15.39 -7.19
CA LEU A 96 -3.71 -16.25 -7.65
C LEU A 96 -3.27 -17.15 -8.81
N ILE A 97 -2.58 -16.61 -9.82
CA ILE A 97 -2.13 -17.38 -10.99
C ILE A 97 -1.11 -18.45 -10.57
N ASN A 98 -0.15 -18.08 -9.72
CA ASN A 98 0.93 -18.95 -9.29
C ASN A 98 0.58 -19.79 -8.07
N PHE A 99 -0.65 -19.67 -7.54
CA PHE A 99 -1.07 -20.28 -6.27
C PHE A 99 -0.10 -20.02 -5.10
N ASN A 100 0.53 -18.84 -5.09
CA ASN A 100 1.53 -18.47 -4.07
C ASN A 100 0.83 -17.95 -2.80
N ILE A 101 0.71 -18.84 -1.81
CA ILE A 101 0.05 -18.55 -0.53
C ILE A 101 0.72 -17.40 0.24
N LYS A 102 2.03 -17.18 0.09
CA LYS A 102 2.73 -16.07 0.76
C LYS A 102 2.25 -14.72 0.24
N ILE A 103 2.15 -14.57 -1.08
CA ILE A 103 1.63 -13.35 -1.70
C ILE A 103 0.14 -13.17 -1.36
N LEU A 104 -0.67 -14.23 -1.45
CA LEU A 104 -2.10 -14.14 -1.16
C LEU A 104 -2.37 -13.74 0.29
N SER A 105 -1.77 -14.44 1.26
CA SER A 105 -2.01 -14.19 2.68
C SER A 105 -1.53 -12.80 3.12
N SER A 106 -0.47 -12.27 2.53
CA SER A 106 0.07 -10.95 2.85
C SER A 106 -0.71 -9.79 2.22
N THR A 107 -1.26 -9.98 1.02
CA THR A 107 -2.01 -8.93 0.30
C THR A 107 -3.48 -8.85 0.75
N LEU A 108 -4.07 -9.95 1.21
CA LEU A 108 -5.48 -10.00 1.65
C LEU A 108 -5.84 -8.98 2.75
N PRO A 109 -5.06 -8.80 3.83
CA PRO A 109 -5.36 -7.80 4.86
C PRO A 109 -5.51 -6.38 4.29
N PHE A 110 -4.69 -6.01 3.31
CA PHE A 110 -4.79 -4.72 2.63
C PHE A 110 -6.08 -4.61 1.83
N ILE A 111 -6.42 -5.64 1.04
CA ILE A 111 -7.63 -5.67 0.21
C ILE A 111 -8.90 -5.60 1.07
N ILE A 112 -8.94 -6.35 2.18
CA ILE A 112 -10.05 -6.31 3.14
C ILE A 112 -10.20 -4.90 3.71
N THR A 113 -9.10 -4.28 4.13
CA THR A 113 -9.12 -2.94 4.71
C THR A 113 -9.57 -1.88 3.70
N MET A 114 -9.12 -1.99 2.45
CA MET A 114 -9.56 -1.17 1.32
C MET A 114 -11.09 -1.25 1.15
N VAL A 115 -11.65 -2.46 1.11
CA VAL A 115 -13.11 -2.66 0.99
C VAL A 115 -13.86 -2.03 2.18
N LEU A 116 -13.35 -2.20 3.40
CA LEU A 116 -13.95 -1.58 4.59
C LEU A 116 -13.95 -0.04 4.53
N ILE A 117 -12.91 0.57 3.97
CA ILE A 117 -12.85 2.03 3.73
C ILE A 117 -13.92 2.47 2.74
N PHE A 118 -14.05 1.76 1.60
CA PHE A 118 -15.09 2.05 0.60
C PHE A 118 -16.50 2.00 1.21
N LEU A 119 -16.80 0.95 1.97
CA LEU A 119 -18.08 0.79 2.65
C LEU A 119 -18.32 1.89 3.69
N ASN A 120 -17.29 2.28 4.46
CA ASN A 120 -17.39 3.35 5.45
C ASN A 120 -17.66 4.72 4.82
N PHE A 121 -17.09 5.02 3.66
CA PHE A 121 -17.35 6.29 2.96
C PHE A 121 -18.68 6.33 2.22
N ARG A 122 -19.21 5.18 1.77
CA ARG A 122 -20.55 5.07 1.19
C ARG A 122 -21.64 5.34 2.24
N LYS A 123 -21.48 4.83 3.47
CA LYS A 123 -22.43 5.07 4.59
C LYS A 123 -22.45 6.50 5.14
N ARG A 124 -21.47 7.33 4.75
CA ARG A 124 -21.34 8.74 5.17
C ARG A 124 -21.71 9.72 4.05
N LYS A 125 -22.25 9.24 2.94
CA LYS A 125 -23.04 10.07 2.01
C LYS A 125 -24.46 10.09 2.53
#